data_AF-A0ABC8CHT0-F1
#
_entry.id   AF-A0ABC8CHT0-F1
#
_cell.length_a   1.000
_cell.length_b   1.000
_cell.length_c   1.000
_cell.angle_alpha   90.00
_cell.angle_beta   90.00
_cell.angle_gamma   90.00
#
_symmetry.space_group_name_H-M   'P 1'
#
loop_
_entity.id
_entity.type
_entity.pdbx_description
1 polymer ?
#
loop_
_entity_poly.entity_id
_entity_poly.type
_entity_poly.pdbx_seq_one_letter_code
_entity_poly.pdbx_strand_id
1 'polypeptide(L)'
;MQRIIHLMVTSPPPASPPASVALKRLCRQVGLHATNCTAAFIDNRQQDVVHESALFLQTLHKLWESQDVDPAEVWTELLRRLEVAELLMKLNQPPHRKKRNGKIVRPWRVTTSKLP
;
A
#
# COMPACT_ATOMS: atom_id res chain seq x y z
N MET A 1 11.13 33.28 -38.47
CA MET A 1 11.61 31.99 -37.92
C MET A 1 10.42 31.25 -37.33
N GLN A 2 9.88 30.26 -38.05
CA GLN A 2 8.74 29.44 -37.61
C GLN A 2 9.24 28.33 -36.67
N ARG A 3 8.71 28.27 -35.44
CA ARG A 3 8.88 27.12 -34.55
C ARG A 3 7.68 26.20 -34.76
N ILE A 4 7.92 25.09 -35.45
CA ILE A 4 6.98 23.97 -35.57
C ILE A 4 6.95 23.27 -34.21
N ILE A 5 5.83 23.40 -33.51
CA ILE A 5 5.54 22.63 -32.30
C ILE A 5 5.14 21.24 -32.77
N HIS A 6 6.02 20.26 -32.58
CA HIS A 6 5.66 18.84 -32.69
C HIS A 6 4.67 18.51 -31.56
N LEU A 7 3.37 18.63 -31.85
CA LEU A 7 2.31 18.01 -31.07
C LEU A 7 2.48 16.49 -31.21
N MET A 8 3.17 15.87 -30.25
CA MET A 8 3.04 14.44 -30.04
C MET A 8 1.62 14.17 -29.58
N VAL A 9 0.75 13.85 -30.54
CA VAL A 9 -0.53 13.19 -30.27
C VAL A 9 -0.20 11.85 -29.64
N THR A 10 -0.27 11.78 -28.31
CA THR A 10 -0.26 10.51 -27.60
C THR A 10 -1.57 9.80 -27.94
N SER A 11 -1.52 8.87 -28.88
CA SER A 11 -2.64 7.96 -29.14
C SER A 11 -3.07 7.33 -27.82
N PRO A 12 -4.38 7.31 -27.50
CA PRO A 12 -4.84 6.63 -26.30
C PRO A 12 -4.39 5.17 -26.36
N PRO A 13 -3.92 4.60 -25.23
CA PRO A 13 -3.52 3.20 -25.19
C PRO A 13 -4.68 2.33 -25.66
N PRO A 14 -4.40 1.21 -26.36
CA PRO A 14 -5.45 0.32 -26.82
C PRO A 14 -6.35 -0.06 -25.64
N ALA A 15 -7.66 0.11 -25.83
CA ALA A 15 -8.63 -0.18 -24.79
C ALA A 15 -8.47 -1.64 -24.35
N SER A 16 -8.19 -1.85 -23.06
CA SER A 16 -8.13 -3.19 -22.48
C SER A 16 -9.45 -3.92 -22.74
N PRO A 17 -9.42 -5.23 -23.03
CA PRO A 17 -10.63 -5.99 -23.22
C PRO A 17 -11.55 -5.84 -21.99
N PRO A 18 -12.87 -5.74 -22.19
CA PRO A 18 -13.80 -5.53 -21.09
C PRO A 18 -13.67 -6.65 -20.06
N ALA A 19 -13.55 -6.27 -18.79
CA ALA A 19 -13.48 -7.22 -17.67
C ALA A 19 -14.64 -8.22 -17.73
N SER A 20 -14.32 -9.49 -17.49
CA SER A 20 -15.33 -10.56 -17.42
C SER A 20 -16.36 -10.26 -16.33
N VAL A 21 -17.58 -10.81 -16.48
CA VAL A 21 -18.64 -10.66 -15.46
C VAL A 21 -18.17 -11.19 -14.10
N ALA A 22 -17.41 -12.28 -14.09
CA ALA A 22 -16.84 -12.87 -12.88
C ALA A 22 -15.85 -11.91 -12.20
N LEU A 23 -14.95 -11.28 -12.97
CA LEU A 23 -14.00 -10.30 -12.46
C LEU A 23 -14.70 -9.07 -11.89
N LYS A 24 -15.71 -8.54 -12.60
CA LYS A 24 -16.51 -7.41 -12.10
C LYS A 24 -17.19 -7.72 -10.76
N ARG A 25 -17.74 -8.93 -10.62
CA ARG A 25 -18.35 -9.39 -9.36
C ARG A 25 -17.32 -9.47 -8.24
N LEU A 26 -16.13 -10.01 -8.53
CA LEU A 26 -15.05 -10.12 -7.58
C LEU A 26 -14.57 -8.73 -7.11
N CYS A 27 -14.34 -7.79 -8.02
CA CYS A 27 -13.99 -6.40 -7.67
C CYS A 27 -15.05 -5.75 -6.77
N ARG A 28 -16.34 -5.99 -7.03
CA ARG A 28 -17.42 -5.50 -6.18
C ARG A 28 -17.38 -6.11 -4.78
N GLN A 29 -17.07 -7.40 -4.64
CA GLN A 29 -16.93 -8.07 -3.34
C GLN A 29 -15.75 -7.51 -2.56
N VAL A 30 -14.60 -7.32 -3.19
CA VAL A 30 -13.42 -6.71 -2.56
C VAL A 30 -13.77 -5.30 -2.04
N GLY A 31 -14.38 -4.46 -2.87
CA GLY A 31 -14.79 -3.12 -2.47
C GLY A 31 -15.83 -3.12 -1.34
N LEU A 32 -16.78 -4.06 -1.37
CA LEU A 32 -17.79 -4.22 -0.33
C LEU A 32 -17.15 -4.54 1.03
N HIS A 33 -16.28 -5.56 1.10
CA HIS A 33 -15.65 -5.97 2.36
C HIS A 33 -14.70 -4.89 2.92
N ALA A 34 -13.98 -4.17 2.04
CA ALA A 34 -13.17 -3.02 2.46
C ALA A 34 -14.02 -1.91 3.10
N THR A 35 -15.18 -1.60 2.48
CA THR A 35 -16.11 -0.59 2.98
C THR A 35 -16.75 -1.02 4.29
N ASN A 36 -17.21 -2.27 4.37
CA ASN A 36 -17.83 -2.83 5.58
C ASN A 36 -16.85 -2.87 6.75
N CYS A 37 -15.58 -3.22 6.52
CA CYS A 37 -14.54 -3.18 7.56
C CYS A 37 -14.39 -1.76 8.12
N THR A 38 -14.35 -0.75 7.24
CA THR A 38 -14.26 0.67 7.65
C THR A 38 -15.49 1.10 8.44
N ALA A 39 -16.68 0.75 7.98
CA ALA A 39 -17.94 1.05 8.66
C ALA A 39 -18.00 0.37 10.05
N ALA A 40 -17.64 -0.90 10.14
CA ALA A 40 -17.57 -1.63 11.40
C ALA A 40 -16.60 -0.99 12.40
N PHE A 41 -15.47 -0.46 11.92
CA PHE A 41 -14.51 0.26 12.75
C PHE A 41 -15.09 1.57 13.29
N ILE A 42 -15.75 2.36 12.44
CA ILE A 42 -16.43 3.61 12.83
C ILE A 42 -17.48 3.33 13.92
N ASP A 43 -18.23 2.24 13.78
CA ASP A 43 -19.27 1.84 14.72
C ASP A 43 -18.73 1.11 15.97
N ASN A 44 -17.41 0.96 16.14
CA ASN A 44 -16.77 0.19 17.21
C ASN A 44 -17.23 -1.29 17.31
N ARG A 45 -17.61 -1.90 16.19
CA ARG A 45 -18.03 -3.31 16.10
C ARG A 45 -16.83 -4.22 15.86
N GLN A 46 -16.09 -4.52 16.93
CA GLN A 46 -14.79 -5.22 16.82
C GLN A 46 -14.87 -6.60 16.15
N GLN A 47 -15.93 -7.39 16.40
CA GLN A 47 -16.11 -8.70 15.76
C GLN A 47 -16.33 -8.55 14.25
N ASP A 48 -17.10 -7.55 13.84
CA ASP A 48 -17.37 -7.28 12.43
C ASP A 48 -16.11 -6.77 11.71
N VAL A 49 -15.25 -5.99 12.39
CA VAL A 49 -13.94 -5.60 11.85
C VAL A 49 -13.10 -6.83 11.53
N VAL A 50 -13.01 -7.79 12.45
CA VAL A 50 -12.25 -9.03 12.22
C VAL A 50 -12.85 -9.83 11.06
N HIS A 51 -14.18 -9.99 11.05
CA HIS A 51 -14.88 -10.75 10.03
C HIS A 51 -14.70 -10.15 8.62
N GLU A 52 -15.00 -8.85 8.46
CA GLU A 52 -14.91 -8.16 7.17
C GLU A 52 -13.47 -8.01 6.70
N SER A 53 -12.50 -7.87 7.61
CA SER A 53 -11.07 -7.90 7.25
C SER A 53 -10.66 -9.26 6.67
N ALA A 54 -11.12 -10.36 7.26
CA ALA A 54 -10.84 -11.69 6.74
C ALA A 54 -11.44 -11.91 5.36
N LEU A 55 -12.71 -11.50 5.15
CA LEU A 55 -13.37 -11.58 3.84
C LEU A 55 -12.69 -10.68 2.79
N PHE A 56 -12.26 -9.49 3.20
CA PHE A 56 -11.49 -8.59 2.34
C PHE A 56 -10.19 -9.25 1.87
N LEU A 57 -9.38 -9.80 2.78
CA LEU A 57 -8.12 -10.45 2.41
C LEU A 57 -8.35 -11.68 1.50
N GLN A 58 -9.37 -12.50 1.79
CA GLN A 58 -9.70 -13.67 0.96
C GLN A 58 -10.14 -13.27 -0.45
N THR A 59 -10.99 -12.24 -0.58
CA THR A 59 -11.46 -11.77 -1.89
C THR A 59 -10.38 -11.03 -2.65
N LEU A 60 -9.50 -10.31 -1.96
CA LEU A 60 -8.33 -9.65 -2.54
C LEU A 60 -7.32 -10.67 -3.09
N HIS A 61 -7.08 -11.76 -2.36
CA HIS A 61 -6.23 -12.87 -2.83
C HIS A 61 -6.75 -13.46 -4.15
N LYS A 62 -8.05 -13.78 -4.21
CA LYS A 62 -8.71 -14.26 -5.44
C LYS A 62 -8.58 -13.26 -6.59
N LEU A 63 -8.61 -11.95 -6.28
CA LEU A 63 -8.46 -10.91 -7.29
C LEU A 63 -7.06 -10.92 -7.88
N TRP A 64 -6.02 -11.08 -7.05
CA TRP A 64 -4.64 -11.23 -7.52
C TRP A 64 -4.48 -12.41 -8.47
N GLU A 65 -4.97 -13.60 -8.08
CA GLU A 65 -4.94 -14.80 -8.93
C GLU A 65 -5.64 -14.58 -10.27
N SER A 66 -6.77 -13.85 -10.26
CA SER A 66 -7.52 -13.56 -11.49
C SER A 66 -6.86 -12.54 -12.42
N GLN A 67 -5.83 -11.84 -11.95
CA GLN A 67 -5.11 -10.79 -12.66
C GLN A 67 -3.63 -11.13 -12.89
N ASP A 68 -3.26 -12.41 -12.70
CA ASP A 68 -1.88 -12.90 -12.86
C ASP A 68 -0.88 -12.18 -11.93
N VAL A 69 -1.34 -11.79 -10.74
CA VAL A 69 -0.50 -11.27 -9.67
C VAL A 69 -0.20 -12.40 -8.70
N ASP A 70 1.08 -12.72 -8.54
CA ASP A 70 1.51 -13.74 -7.57
C ASP A 70 1.31 -13.22 -6.12
N PRO A 71 0.51 -13.90 -5.28
CA PRO A 71 0.37 -13.55 -3.87
C PRO A 71 1.70 -13.48 -3.12
N ALA A 72 2.69 -14.30 -3.50
CA ALA A 72 4.00 -14.29 -2.86
C ALA A 72 4.74 -12.97 -3.12
N GLU A 73 4.58 -12.35 -4.29
CA GLU A 73 5.16 -11.04 -4.57
C GLU A 73 4.55 -9.95 -3.69
N VAL A 74 3.23 -9.99 -3.47
CA VAL A 74 2.53 -9.02 -2.61
C VAL A 74 2.98 -9.16 -1.15
N TRP A 75 3.07 -10.39 -0.65
CA TRP A 75 3.58 -10.65 0.71
C TRP A 75 5.05 -10.29 0.86
N THR A 76 5.88 -10.55 -0.14
CA THR A 76 7.29 -10.13 -0.15
C THR A 76 7.41 -8.60 -0.10
N GLU A 77 6.56 -7.88 -0.82
CA GLU A 77 6.51 -6.42 -0.77
C GLU A 77 6.09 -5.91 0.63
N LEU A 78 5.06 -6.52 1.24
CA LEU A 78 4.66 -6.14 2.61
C LEU A 78 5.78 -6.39 3.63
N LEU A 79 6.47 -7.53 3.52
CA LEU A 79 7.59 -7.85 4.40
C LEU A 79 8.73 -6.83 4.24
N ARG A 80 9.09 -6.49 2.98
CA ARG A 80 10.07 -5.43 2.70
C ARG A 80 9.70 -4.10 3.33
N ARG A 81 8.42 -3.70 3.28
CA ARG A 81 7.95 -2.46 3.93
C ARG A 81 8.08 -2.50 5.45
N LEU A 82 7.82 -3.65 6.07
CA LEU A 82 7.97 -3.83 7.50
C LEU A 82 9.43 -3.74 7.93
N GLU A 83 10.34 -4.40 7.20
CA GLU A 83 11.78 -4.37 7.46
C GLU A 83 12.34 -2.93 7.39
N VAL A 84 11.94 -2.17 6.37
CA VAL A 84 12.33 -0.76 6.24
C VAL A 84 11.79 0.08 7.41
N ALA A 85 10.53 -0.13 7.80
CA ALA A 85 9.93 0.57 8.93
C ALA A 85 10.68 0.28 10.25
N GLU A 86 11.02 -0.99 10.50
CA GLU A 86 11.82 -1.39 11.66
C GLU A 86 13.22 -0.79 11.66
N LEU A 87 13.90 -0.79 10.50
CA LEU A 87 15.21 -0.20 10.36
C LEU A 87 15.19 1.30 10.68
N LEU A 88 14.22 2.04 10.11
CA LEU A 88 14.04 3.46 10.39
C LEU A 88 13.74 3.72 11.87
N MET A 89 12.94 2.86 12.51
CA MET A 89 12.67 2.97 13.94
C MET A 89 13.95 2.81 14.77
N LYS A 90 14.76 1.79 14.47
CA LYS A 90 16.05 1.52 15.15
C LYS A 90 17.05 2.66 14.96
N LEU A 91 17.15 3.21 13.75
CA LEU A 91 18.03 4.35 13.46
C LEU A 91 17.61 5.63 14.20
N ASN A 92 16.30 5.86 14.34
CA ASN A 92 15.77 7.02 15.06
C ASN A 92 15.81 6.87 16.59
N GLN A 93 16.00 5.66 17.12
CA GLN A 93 16.08 5.38 18.56
C GLN A 93 17.32 4.53 18.92
N PRO A 94 18.54 5.10 18.83
CA PRO A 94 19.75 4.33 19.08
C PRO A 94 19.82 3.82 20.54
N PRO A 95 20.17 2.53 20.77
CA PRO A 95 20.08 1.85 22.07
C PRO A 95 21.00 2.43 23.15
N HIS A 96 22.03 3.19 22.76
CA HIS A 96 22.91 3.90 23.69
C HIS A 96 22.93 5.38 23.36
N ARG A 97 21.82 6.08 23.63
CA ARG A 97 21.80 7.55 23.54
C ARG A 97 22.63 8.16 24.68
N LYS A 98 23.96 8.17 24.53
CA LYS A 98 24.87 8.81 25.48
C LYS A 98 24.55 10.32 25.53
N LYS A 99 24.31 10.86 26.73
CA LYS A 99 24.20 12.31 26.94
C LYS A 99 25.57 12.92 26.61
N ARG A 100 25.70 13.60 25.47
CA ARG A 100 26.89 14.39 25.16
C ARG A 100 26.79 15.70 25.96
N ASN A 101 27.67 15.89 26.93
CA ASN A 101 27.74 17.09 27.80
C ASN A 101 26.42 17.45 28.51
N GLY A 102 25.74 16.45 29.11
CA GLY A 102 24.52 16.69 29.92
C GLY A 102 23.27 17.15 29.15
N LYS A 103 23.37 17.46 27.86
CA LYS A 103 22.24 17.89 27.02
C LYS A 103 21.60 16.70 26.30
N ILE A 104 20.27 16.66 26.27
CA ILE A 104 19.50 15.67 25.50
C ILE A 104 19.69 16.00 24.01
N VAL A 105 20.31 15.09 23.26
CA VAL A 105 20.84 15.35 21.90
C VAL A 105 19.80 15.65 20.81
N ARG A 106 18.49 15.80 21.05
CA ARG A 106 17.43 15.78 19.99
C ARG A 106 17.50 14.57 19.02
N PRO A 107 16.38 14.00 18.58
CA PRO A 107 16.41 12.89 17.62
C PRO A 107 16.92 13.41 16.26
N TRP A 108 17.75 12.63 15.59
CA TRP A 108 18.05 12.90 14.18
C TRP A 108 16.74 12.84 13.39
N ARG A 109 16.43 13.86 12.58
CA ARG A 109 15.32 13.80 11.62
C ARG A 109 15.91 13.43 10.28
N VAL A 110 15.46 12.31 9.73
CA VAL A 110 15.79 11.95 8.34
C VAL A 110 15.11 12.96 7.42
N THR A 111 15.88 13.89 6.85
CA THR A 111 15.40 14.95 5.95
C THR A 111 15.57 14.62 4.47
N THR A 112 16.09 13.45 4.12
CA THR A 112 16.46 13.13 2.73
C THR A 112 15.51 12.11 2.12
N SER A 113 14.86 12.50 1.02
CA SER A 113 13.83 11.74 0.30
C SER A 113 14.36 10.58 -0.57
N LYS A 114 15.54 10.05 -0.27
CA LYS A 114 16.12 8.93 -1.00
C LYS A 114 16.48 7.82 -0.03
N LEU A 115 15.52 6.90 0.15
CA LEU A 115 15.85 5.52 0.49
C LEU A 115 16.43 4.86 -0.78
N PRO A 116 17.46 3.99 -0.66
CA PRO A 116 18.03 3.24 -1.77
C PRO A 116 17.01 2.29 -2.41
#